data_AF-A0A522Q180-F1
#
_entry.id   AF-A0A522Q180-F1
#
_cell.length_a   1.000
_cell.length_b   1.000
_cell.length_c   1.000
_cell.angle_alpha   90.00
_cell.angle_beta   90.00
_cell.angle_gamma   90.00
#
_symmetry.space_group_name_H-M   'P 1'
#
loop_
_entity.id
_entity.type
_entity.pdbx_description
1 polymer ?
#
loop_
_entity_poly.entity_id
_entity_poly.type
_entity_poly.pdbx_seq_one_letter_code
_entity_poly.pdbx_strand_id
1 'polypeptide(L)'
;MTGDLGSAATVVAPSPIAGRGVFAAAAVPAGTPVGRHDQLNHCCDPNLGWSGDHLVALCDIAVGEELTYDYSTATTDPAFLLRCHCPSWRCRQMVTGDDWR
;
A
#
# COMPACT_ATOMS: atom_id res chain seq x y z
N MET A 1 -18.07 13.09 5.94
CA MET A 1 -18.39 11.87 5.18
C MET A 1 -17.29 11.71 4.14
N THR A 2 -16.17 11.10 4.49
CA THR A 2 -15.16 10.73 3.50
C THR A 2 -15.69 9.49 2.81
N GLY A 3 -16.05 9.62 1.53
CA GLY A 3 -16.46 8.49 0.72
C GLY A 3 -15.29 7.53 0.53
N ASP A 4 -15.59 6.24 0.42
CA ASP A 4 -14.62 5.23 0.00
C ASP A 4 -14.12 5.54 -1.43
N LEU A 5 -12.84 5.29 -1.69
CA LEU A 5 -12.29 5.29 -3.04
C LEU A 5 -12.92 4.15 -3.84
N GLY A 6 -13.99 4.46 -4.57
CA GLY A 6 -14.60 3.52 -5.50
C GLY A 6 -13.62 3.06 -6.58
N SER A 7 -13.86 1.89 -7.17
CA SER A 7 -13.01 1.28 -8.22
C SER A 7 -12.72 2.19 -9.43
N ALA A 8 -13.49 3.26 -9.66
CA ALA A 8 -13.24 4.24 -10.72
C ALA A 8 -12.13 5.24 -10.39
N ALA A 9 -11.67 5.29 -9.14
CA ALA A 9 -10.64 6.21 -8.65
C ALA A 9 -9.23 5.59 -8.62
N THR A 10 -9.07 4.38 -9.16
CA THR A 10 -7.78 3.71 -9.29
C THR A 10 -7.54 3.23 -10.72
N VAL A 11 -6.26 3.09 -11.08
CA VAL A 11 -5.84 2.51 -12.37
C VAL A 11 -4.75 1.47 -12.13
N VAL A 12 -4.81 0.36 -12.85
CA VAL A 12 -3.75 -0.66 -12.80
C VAL A 12 -2.77 -0.42 -13.95
N ALA A 13 -1.49 -0.28 -13.65
CA ALA A 13 -0.43 -0.02 -14.62
C ALA A 13 0.84 -0.82 -14.29
N PRO A 14 1.84 -0.89 -15.19
CA PRO A 14 3.16 -1.43 -14.84
C PRO A 14 3.75 -0.69 -13.62
N SER A 15 4.23 -1.44 -12.63
CA SER A 15 4.79 -0.88 -11.40
C SER A 15 6.32 -0.85 -11.44
N PRO A 16 6.94 0.22 -10.93
CA PRO A 16 8.38 0.25 -10.68
C PRO A 16 8.80 -0.66 -9.50
N ILE A 17 7.86 -1.08 -8.65
CA ILE A 17 8.11 -1.96 -7.51
C ILE A 17 8.11 -3.42 -7.96
N ALA A 18 6.97 -3.89 -8.49
CA ALA A 18 6.81 -5.27 -8.95
C ALA A 18 5.62 -5.40 -9.91
N GLY A 19 5.87 -5.99 -11.09
CA GLY A 19 4.82 -6.40 -12.03
C GLY A 19 3.84 -5.27 -12.38
N ARG A 20 2.59 -5.41 -11.92
CA ARG A 20 1.55 -4.40 -12.06
C ARG A 20 1.18 -3.87 -10.67
N GLY A 21 0.98 -2.56 -10.57
CA GLY A 21 0.56 -1.87 -9.36
C GLY A 21 -0.78 -1.19 -9.55
N VAL A 22 -1.40 -0.79 -8.44
CA VAL A 22 -2.61 0.03 -8.40
C VAL A 22 -2.19 1.46 -8.11
N PHE A 23 -2.65 2.41 -8.91
CA PHE A 23 -2.30 3.81 -8.82
C PHE A 23 -3.53 4.67 -8.61
N ALA A 24 -3.39 5.79 -7.92
CA ALA A 24 -4.44 6.77 -7.74
C ALA A 24 -4.81 7.41 -9.09
N ALA A 25 -6.06 7.24 -9.56
CA ALA A 25 -6.55 7.91 -10.77
C ALA A 25 -7.08 9.33 -10.48
N ALA A 26 -7.27 9.67 -9.21
CA ALA A 26 -7.65 10.98 -8.70
C ALA A 26 -6.85 11.29 -7.42
N ALA A 27 -6.76 12.56 -7.02
CA ALA A 27 -6.15 12.92 -5.75
C ALA A 27 -6.94 12.30 -4.58
N VAL A 28 -6.23 11.75 -3.60
CA VAL A 28 -6.81 11.06 -2.45
C VAL A 28 -6.45 11.84 -1.19
N PRO A 29 -7.41 12.47 -0.51
CA PRO A 29 -7.15 13.12 0.77
C PRO A 29 -6.73 12.13 1.85
N ALA A 30 -5.90 12.57 2.80
CA ALA A 30 -5.58 11.79 3.99
C ALA A 30 -6.84 11.33 4.74
N GLY A 31 -6.80 10.12 5.28
CA GLY A 31 -7.93 9.49 5.98
C GLY A 31 -9.03 8.95 5.07
N THR A 32 -8.88 9.03 3.75
CA THR A 32 -9.85 8.44 2.82
C THR A 32 -9.75 6.93 2.87
N PRO A 33 -10.86 6.19 3.09
CA PRO A 33 -10.87 4.74 2.97
C PRO A 33 -10.52 4.32 1.55
N VAL A 34 -9.61 3.36 1.47
CA VAL A 34 -9.21 2.68 0.24
C VAL A 34 -9.57 1.23 0.49
N GLY A 35 -10.68 0.77 -0.09
CA GLY A 35 -11.13 -0.61 0.07
C GLY A 35 -10.00 -1.64 -0.12
N ARG A 36 -10.19 -2.84 0.43
CA ARG A 36 -9.18 -3.91 0.36
C ARG A 36 -8.92 -4.29 -1.10
N HIS A 37 -7.75 -3.93 -1.63
CA HIS A 37 -7.28 -4.40 -2.92
C HIS A 37 -6.24 -5.48 -2.71
N ASP A 38 -6.56 -6.72 -3.08
CA ASP A 38 -5.68 -7.89 -2.92
C ASP A 38 -4.43 -7.86 -3.83
N GLN A 39 -4.18 -6.73 -4.51
CA GLN A 39 -3.16 -6.55 -5.54
C GLN A 39 -2.29 -5.30 -5.31
N LEU A 40 -2.36 -4.69 -4.13
CA LEU A 40 -1.50 -3.56 -3.78
C LEU A 40 -0.08 -4.04 -3.52
N ASN A 41 0.91 -3.39 -4.10
CA ASN A 41 2.31 -3.70 -3.85
C ASN A 41 2.75 -3.23 -2.46
N HIS A 42 3.87 -3.80 -2.01
CA HIS A 42 4.52 -3.41 -0.77
C HIS A 42 5.42 -2.18 -0.95
N CYS A 43 5.35 -1.25 0.01
CA CYS A 43 6.40 -0.26 0.27
C CYS A 43 6.70 -0.22 1.77
N CYS A 44 7.98 -0.09 2.15
CA CYS A 44 8.37 0.06 3.56
C CYS A 44 8.00 1.43 4.15
N ASP A 45 7.77 2.43 3.30
CA ASP A 45 7.24 3.74 3.65
C ASP A 45 5.96 3.96 2.83
N PRO A 46 4.86 3.26 3.20
CA PRO A 46 3.65 3.22 2.40
C PRO A 46 2.81 4.49 2.55
N ASN A 47 1.95 4.74 1.56
CA ASN A 47 0.92 5.79 1.64
C ASN A 47 -0.43 5.28 2.15
N LEU A 48 -0.60 3.97 2.35
CA LEU A 48 -1.77 3.36 2.99
C LEU A 48 -1.41 2.63 4.29
N GLY A 49 -2.37 2.58 5.22
CA GLY A 49 -2.28 1.80 6.45
C GLY A 49 -3.63 1.25 6.90
N TRP A 50 -3.60 0.25 7.78
CA TRP A 50 -4.83 -0.41 8.26
C TRP A 50 -5.59 0.45 9.26
N SER A 51 -6.90 0.53 9.06
CA SER A 51 -7.89 1.04 10.01
C SER A 51 -8.99 0.00 10.17
N GLY A 52 -8.86 -0.86 11.19
CA GLY A 52 -9.74 -2.01 11.33
C GLY A 52 -9.52 -3.03 10.22
N ASP A 53 -10.53 -3.24 9.37
CA ASP A 53 -10.56 -4.24 8.30
C ASP A 53 -10.28 -3.69 6.89
N HIS A 54 -10.07 -2.38 6.78
CA HIS A 54 -9.80 -1.69 5.51
C HIS A 54 -8.53 -0.85 5.58
N LEU A 55 -8.04 -0.44 4.42
CA LEU A 55 -6.92 0.50 4.31
C LEU A 55 -7.44 1.92 4.27
N VAL A 56 -6.63 2.87 4.75
CA VAL A 56 -6.88 4.30 4.67
C VAL A 56 -5.63 5.01 4.18
N ALA A 57 -5.80 6.12 3.47
CA ALA A 57 -4.70 7.00 3.09
C ALA A 57 -4.05 7.61 4.33
N LEU A 58 -2.76 7.40 4.52
CA LEU A 58 -1.98 7.95 5.65
C LEU A 58 -1.60 9.43 5.44
N CYS A 59 -1.57 9.85 4.18
CA CYS A 59 -1.28 11.21 3.75
C CYS A 59 -2.15 11.57 2.54
N ASP A 60 -2.08 12.81 2.08
CA ASP A 60 -2.63 13.16 0.78
C ASP A 60 -1.81 12.44 -0.31
N ILE A 61 -2.50 11.76 -1.24
CA ILE A 61 -1.92 10.99 -2.34
C ILE A 61 -2.25 11.71 -3.64
N ALA A 62 -1.24 12.02 -4.43
CA ALA A 62 -1.38 12.67 -5.71
C ALA A 62 -1.86 11.68 -6.80
N VAL A 63 -2.47 12.24 -7.85
CA VAL A 63 -2.82 11.47 -9.05
C VAL A 63 -1.55 10.82 -9.61
N GLY A 64 -1.63 9.52 -9.90
CA GLY A 64 -0.53 8.75 -10.48
C GLY A 64 0.44 8.16 -9.47
N GLU A 65 0.29 8.40 -8.17
CA GLU A 65 1.08 7.70 -7.15
C GLU A 65 0.59 6.26 -6.97
N GLU A 66 1.53 5.33 -6.77
CA GLU A 66 1.20 3.93 -6.51
C GLU A 66 0.66 3.79 -5.08
N LEU A 67 -0.48 3.14 -4.95
CA LEU A 67 -1.10 2.80 -3.68
C LEU A 67 -0.40 1.57 -3.12
N THR A 68 0.22 1.72 -1.94
CA THR A 68 1.04 0.67 -1.33
C THR A 68 0.76 0.56 0.16
N TYR A 69 0.99 -0.62 0.72
CA TYR A 69 0.91 -0.85 2.17
C TYR A 69 2.08 -1.70 2.67
N ASP A 70 2.28 -1.72 3.98
CA ASP A 70 3.32 -2.55 4.59
C ASP A 70 2.81 -3.99 4.76
N TYR A 71 3.39 -4.96 4.04
CA TYR A 71 2.95 -6.35 4.12
C TYR A 71 3.13 -6.95 5.51
N SER A 72 4.12 -6.51 6.31
CA SER A 72 4.28 -7.02 7.68
C SER A 72 3.12 -6.63 8.60
N THR A 73 2.30 -5.66 8.21
CA THR A 73 1.09 -5.29 8.96
C THR A 73 -0.09 -6.20 8.69
N ALA A 74 0.03 -7.14 7.74
CA ALA A 74 -1.03 -8.05 7.33
C ALA A 74 -0.67 -9.54 7.50
N THR A 75 0.48 -9.85 8.09
CA THR A 75 0.92 -11.23 8.32
C THR A 75 1.71 -11.36 9.62
N THR A 76 1.57 -12.50 10.27
CA THR A 76 2.39 -12.94 11.41
C THR A 76 3.04 -14.30 11.16
N ASP A 77 3.00 -14.76 9.90
CA ASP A 77 3.60 -16.04 9.51
C ASP A 77 5.14 -15.95 9.59
N PRO A 78 5.80 -16.71 10.47
CA PRO A 78 7.26 -16.66 10.60
C PRO A 78 7.99 -17.17 9.34
N ALA A 79 7.30 -17.88 8.44
CA ALA A 79 7.86 -18.29 7.15
C ALA A 79 7.77 -17.18 6.09
N PHE A 80 7.05 -16.08 6.35
CA PHE A 80 6.95 -14.97 5.40
C PHE A 80 8.29 -14.25 5.28
N LEU A 81 8.79 -14.19 4.04
CA LEU A 81 9.99 -13.46 3.66
C LEU A 81 9.74 -12.74 2.34
N LEU A 82 9.91 -11.41 2.35
CA LEU A 82 9.85 -10.58 1.16
C LEU A 82 11.18 -9.84 1.00
N ARG A 83 11.92 -10.18 -0.06
CA ARG A 83 13.03 -9.34 -0.53
C ARG A 83 12.45 -8.08 -1.17
N CYS A 84 12.55 -6.95 -0.48
CA CYS A 84 11.92 -5.72 -0.88
C CYS A 84 12.82 -4.90 -1.82
N HIS A 85 12.22 -4.35 -2.88
CA HIS A 85 12.84 -3.47 -3.85
C HIS A 85 12.09 -2.12 -3.98
N CYS A 86 11.30 -1.75 -2.97
CA CYS A 86 10.55 -0.50 -3.00
C CYS A 86 11.50 0.70 -3.10
N PRO A 87 11.07 1.82 -3.74
CA PRO A 87 11.94 2.97 -3.99
C PRO A 87 12.19 3.85 -2.76
N SER A 88 11.58 3.54 -1.61
CA SER A 88 11.76 4.34 -0.40
C SER A 88 13.22 4.30 0.09
N TRP A 89 13.74 5.45 0.51
CA TRP A 89 15.02 5.54 1.22
C TRP A 89 15.00 4.80 2.57
N ARG A 90 13.81 4.47 3.10
CA ARG A 90 13.58 3.68 4.32
C ARG A 90 13.38 2.19 4.02
N CYS A 91 13.69 1.73 2.81
CA CYS A 91 13.51 0.33 2.42
C CYS A 91 14.29 -0.60 3.36
N ARG A 92 13.58 -1.53 4.01
CA ARG A 92 14.13 -2.53 4.93
C ARG A 92 14.96 -3.62 4.23
N GLN A 93 14.91 -3.70 2.90
CA GLN A 93 15.51 -4.75 2.05
C GLN A 93 14.94 -6.16 2.27
N MET A 94 14.57 -6.51 3.49
CA MET A 94 13.88 -7.73 3.87
C MET A 94 12.72 -7.38 4.79
N VAL A 95 11.52 -7.84 4.45
CA VAL A 95 10.34 -7.77 5.32
C VAL A 95 9.98 -9.17 5.75
N THR A 96 9.74 -9.35 7.05
CA THR A 96 9.45 -10.66 7.65
C THR A 96 8.12 -10.64 8.39
N GLY A 97 7.58 -11.82 8.71
CA GLY A 97 6.40 -11.94 9.57
C GLY A 97 6.65 -11.61 11.05
N ASP A 98 7.90 -11.37 11.44
CA ASP A 98 8.30 -11.01 12.80
C ASP A 98 8.54 -9.50 12.99
N ASP A 99 8.37 -8.68 11.94
CA ASP A 99 8.64 -7.23 11.96
C ASP A 99 7.73 -6.42 12.91
N TRP A 100 6.72 -7.05 13.53
CA TRP A 100 5.87 -6.42 14.55
C TRP A 100 6.52 -6.36 15.93
N ARG A 101 7.64 -7.05 16.14
CA ARG A 101 8.31 -7.20 17.44
C ARG A 101 9.16 -6.00 17.84
#